data_AF-G5C625-F1
#
_entry.id   AF-G5C625-F1
#
_cell.length_a   1.000
_cell.length_b   1.000
_cell.length_c   1.000
_cell.angle_alpha   90.00
_cell.angle_beta   90.00
_cell.angle_gamma   90.00
#
_symmetry.space_group_name_H-M   'P 1'
#
loop_
_entity.id
_entity.type
_entity.pdbx_description
1 polymer ?
#
loop_
_entity_poly.entity_id
_entity_poly.type
_entity_poly.pdbx_seq_one_letter_code
_entity_poly.pdbx_strand_id
1 'polypeptide(L)'
;FKKIFLFQLVRLVLTYNFSNCDFKKVQKDYDNIIFHSLNDYMNKTKSTKFNHVACYESDDCLTKIERHTFNSTICPSLSEELFALRTKATFSRYCPGYFRVQVS
;
A
#
# COMPACT_ATOMS: atom_id res chain seq x y z
N PHE A 1 3.17 2.41 -40.98
CA PHE A 1 3.61 1.99 -39.64
C PHE A 1 3.68 3.15 -38.63
N LYS A 2 2.56 3.85 -38.37
CA LYS A 2 2.46 4.89 -37.32
C LYS A 2 1.17 4.67 -36.53
N LYS A 3 1.11 3.63 -35.69
CA LYS A 3 -0.01 3.43 -34.75
C LYS A 3 0.22 2.38 -33.65
N ILE A 4 1.47 2.12 -33.26
CA ILE A 4 1.79 1.15 -32.18
C ILE A 4 2.48 1.82 -30.97
N PHE A 5 2.91 3.07 -31.08
CA PHE A 5 3.81 3.70 -30.10
C PHE A 5 3.14 4.52 -28.97
N LEU A 6 1.85 4.32 -28.70
CA LEU A 6 1.14 5.07 -27.63
C LEU A 6 0.75 4.22 -26.42
N PHE A 7 0.79 2.88 -26.51
CA PHE A 7 0.39 2.01 -25.39
C PHE A 7 1.54 1.52 -24.52
N GLN A 8 2.81 1.66 -24.94
CA GLN A 8 3.94 1.29 -24.09
C GLN A 8 4.33 2.38 -23.07
N LEU A 9 3.87 3.63 -23.24
CA LEU A 9 4.10 4.70 -22.25
C LEU A 9 3.10 4.66 -21.08
N VAL A 10 1.95 4.00 -21.23
CA VAL A 10 0.95 3.85 -20.16
C VAL A 10 1.32 2.73 -19.17
N ARG A 11 2.35 1.94 -19.50
CA ARG A 11 2.97 0.95 -18.61
C ARG A 11 4.14 1.50 -17.80
N LEU A 12 4.39 2.81 -17.86
CA LEU A 12 4.92 3.52 -16.70
C LEU A 12 3.79 3.54 -15.68
N VAL A 13 3.59 2.42 -14.97
CA VAL A 13 2.63 2.33 -13.88
C VAL A 13 2.95 3.48 -12.95
N LEU A 14 2.02 4.44 -12.89
CA LEU A 14 2.06 5.60 -12.03
C LEU A 14 2.14 5.10 -10.59
N THR A 15 3.34 4.81 -10.10
CA THR A 15 3.56 4.64 -8.67
C THR A 15 3.11 5.94 -8.05
N TYR A 16 2.00 5.87 -7.31
CA TYR A 16 1.43 7.05 -6.67
C TYR A 16 2.51 7.71 -5.81
N ASN A 17 2.63 9.04 -5.93
CA ASN A 17 3.60 9.81 -5.17
C ASN A 17 2.99 10.19 -3.80
N PHE A 18 3.56 9.63 -2.73
CA PHE A 18 3.09 9.83 -1.35
C PHE A 18 3.58 11.12 -0.68
N SER A 19 4.42 11.93 -1.33
CA SER A 19 4.98 13.17 -0.75
C SER A 19 3.93 14.20 -0.31
N ASN A 20 2.72 14.15 -0.90
CA ASN A 20 1.62 15.07 -0.60
C ASN A 20 0.62 14.53 0.45
N CYS A 21 0.90 13.40 1.09
CA CYS A 21 0.02 12.85 2.11
C CYS A 21 0.08 13.65 3.42
N ASP A 22 -1.03 13.64 4.18
CA ASP A 22 -1.04 14.09 5.57
C ASP A 22 -0.46 13.00 6.48
N PHE A 23 0.87 12.95 6.60
CA PHE A 23 1.58 11.90 7.34
C PHE A 23 1.16 11.82 8.81
N LYS A 24 0.82 12.95 9.45
CA LYS A 24 0.36 12.96 10.85
C LYS A 24 -0.96 12.21 11.01
N LYS A 25 -1.89 12.39 10.07
CA LYS A 25 -3.16 11.67 10.09
C LYS A 25 -3.00 10.20 9.70
N VAL A 26 -2.13 9.90 8.74
CA VAL A 26 -1.78 8.50 8.39
C VAL A 26 -1.19 7.76 9.59
N GLN A 27 -0.23 8.37 10.29
CA GLN A 27 0.37 7.81 11.50
C GLN A 27 -0.69 7.61 12.60
N LYS A 28 -1.56 8.60 12.81
CA LYS A 28 -2.66 8.48 13.78
C LYS A 28 -3.60 7.31 13.46
N ASP A 29 -4.00 7.13 12.21
CA ASP A 29 -4.83 5.98 11.82
C ASP A 29 -4.07 4.66 11.93
N TYR A 30 -2.76 4.67 11.67
CA TYR A 30 -1.91 3.50 11.87
C TYR A 30 -1.93 3.04 13.32
N ASP A 31 -1.61 3.94 14.25
CA ASP A 31 -1.52 3.63 15.68
C ASP A 31 -2.87 3.18 16.26
N ASN A 32 -3.96 3.84 15.86
CA ASN A 32 -5.28 3.61 16.45
C ASN A 32 -6.09 2.48 15.80
N ILE A 33 -5.80 2.11 14.56
CA ILE A 33 -6.70 1.25 13.76
C ILE A 33 -5.92 0.16 13.01
N ILE A 34 -4.93 0.52 12.21
CA ILE A 34 -4.24 -0.43 11.32
C ILE A 34 -3.37 -1.38 12.15
N PHE A 35 -2.62 -0.86 13.12
CA PHE A 35 -1.71 -1.64 13.96
C PHE A 35 -2.42 -2.78 14.67
N HIS A 36 -3.61 -2.54 15.24
CA HIS A 36 -4.38 -3.59 15.90
C HIS A 36 -4.77 -4.72 14.95
N SER A 37 -5.31 -4.41 13.77
CA SER A 37 -5.67 -5.43 12.78
C SER A 37 -4.46 -6.16 12.21
N LEU A 38 -3.32 -5.48 12.07
CA LEU A 38 -2.07 -6.11 11.64
C LEU A 38 -1.57 -7.05 12.72
N ASN A 39 -1.50 -6.60 13.97
CA ASN A 39 -1.06 -7.41 15.10
C ASN A 39 -1.92 -8.68 15.26
N ASP A 40 -3.25 -8.56 15.12
CA ASP A 40 -4.16 -9.70 15.15
C ASP A 40 -3.91 -10.70 14.02
N TYR A 41 -3.63 -10.22 12.80
CA TYR A 41 -3.24 -11.06 11.68
C TYR A 41 -1.92 -11.78 11.97
N MET A 42 -0.91 -11.05 12.46
CA MET A 42 0.42 -11.60 12.74
C MET A 42 0.38 -12.68 13.83
N ASN A 43 -0.40 -12.47 14.90
CA ASN A 43 -0.57 -13.45 15.98
C ASN A 43 -1.18 -14.78 15.49
N LYS A 44 -2.00 -14.76 14.44
CA LYS A 44 -2.60 -15.95 13.85
C LYS A 44 -1.66 -16.70 12.91
N THR A 45 -0.75 -16.00 12.23
CA THR A 45 0.08 -16.58 11.17
C THR A 45 1.22 -17.49 11.64
N LYS A 46 1.54 -17.54 12.96
CA LYS A 46 2.63 -18.35 13.55
C LYS A 46 4.00 -18.19 12.85
N SER A 47 4.21 -17.14 12.05
CA SER A 47 5.43 -16.97 11.28
C SER A 47 6.59 -16.58 12.20
N THR A 48 7.70 -17.30 12.10
CA THR A 48 8.93 -17.06 12.86
C THR A 48 10.01 -16.34 12.05
N LYS A 49 9.73 -16.00 10.78
CA LYS A 49 10.67 -15.33 9.88
C LYS A 49 10.01 -14.11 9.25
N PHE A 50 10.55 -12.94 9.59
CA PHE A 50 10.19 -11.68 8.96
C PHE A 50 11.42 -11.10 8.29
N ASN A 51 11.30 -10.83 6.99
CA ASN A 51 12.29 -10.01 6.31
C ASN A 51 12.00 -8.55 6.68
N HIS A 52 12.94 -7.91 7.37
CA HIS A 52 12.82 -6.49 7.69
C HIS A 52 13.01 -5.67 6.42
N VAL A 53 11.99 -4.88 6.07
CA VAL A 53 12.05 -3.93 4.96
C VAL A 53 12.35 -2.56 5.56
N ALA A 54 13.56 -2.06 5.32
CA ALA A 54 13.93 -0.71 5.75
C ALA A 54 13.32 0.35 4.83
N CYS A 55 12.96 1.49 5.42
CA CYS A 55 12.57 2.71 4.72
C CYS A 55 13.10 3.91 5.50
N TYR A 56 13.24 5.06 4.83
CA TYR A 56 13.91 6.23 5.42
C TYR A 56 12.95 7.41 5.57
N GLU A 57 12.42 7.88 4.44
CA GLU A 57 11.47 8.98 4.40
C GLU A 57 10.03 8.48 4.50
N SER A 58 9.13 9.32 4.99
CA SER A 58 7.73 8.93 5.22
C SER A 58 7.05 8.45 3.94
N ASP A 59 7.28 9.12 2.82
CA ASP A 59 6.75 8.76 1.50
C ASP A 59 7.37 7.47 0.92
N ASP A 60 8.67 7.24 1.11
CA ASP A 60 9.33 5.96 0.80
C ASP A 60 8.72 4.81 1.61
N CYS A 61 8.50 5.03 2.91
CA CYS A 61 7.83 4.06 3.78
C CYS A 61 6.41 3.74 3.28
N LEU A 62 5.59 4.76 2.96
CA LEU A 62 4.24 4.52 2.44
C LEU A 62 4.25 3.80 1.09
N THR A 63 5.22 4.11 0.22
CA THR A 63 5.42 3.41 -1.07
C THR A 63 5.70 1.93 -0.87
N LYS A 64 6.57 1.58 0.08
CA LYS A 64 6.89 0.19 0.41
C LYS A 64 5.70 -0.52 1.03
N ILE A 65 4.99 0.12 1.96
CA ILE A 65 3.76 -0.42 2.56
C ILE A 65 2.74 -0.74 1.48
N GLU A 66 2.47 0.19 0.56
CA GLU A 66 1.55 -0.01 -0.57
C GLU A 66 1.94 -1.25 -1.39
N ARG A 67 3.21 -1.30 -1.81
CA ARG A 67 3.72 -2.38 -2.65
C ARG A 67 3.62 -3.73 -1.95
N HIS A 68 4.03 -3.83 -0.69
CA HIS A 68 4.03 -5.09 0.05
C HIS A 68 2.62 -5.56 0.41
N THR A 69 1.71 -4.63 0.70
CA THR A 69 0.34 -4.95 1.08
C THR A 69 -0.48 -5.43 -0.12
N PHE A 70 -0.29 -4.79 -1.29
CA PHE A 70 -1.27 -4.91 -2.35
C PHE A 70 -0.73 -5.31 -3.73
N ASN A 71 0.60 -5.37 -3.91
CA ASN A 71 1.24 -5.85 -5.13
C ASN A 71 2.00 -7.17 -4.91
N SER A 72 1.65 -7.92 -3.86
CA SER A 72 2.23 -9.23 -3.59
C SER A 72 1.71 -10.26 -4.60
N THR A 73 2.59 -10.81 -5.42
CA THR A 73 2.28 -11.95 -6.30
C THR A 73 2.27 -13.28 -5.56
N ILE A 74 2.95 -13.34 -4.41
CA ILE A 74 3.09 -14.55 -3.60
C ILE A 74 1.90 -14.71 -2.66
N CYS A 75 1.30 -13.59 -2.20
CA CYS A 75 0.13 -13.58 -1.33
C CYS A 75 -0.99 -12.69 -1.91
N PRO A 76 -1.71 -13.13 -2.95
CA PRO A 76 -2.74 -12.31 -3.60
C PRO A 76 -3.88 -11.89 -2.66
N SER A 77 -4.27 -12.78 -1.74
CA SER A 77 -5.34 -12.54 -0.76
C SER A 77 -4.97 -11.53 0.33
N LEU A 78 -3.69 -11.15 0.45
CA LEU A 78 -3.25 -10.18 1.47
C LEU A 78 -3.97 -8.84 1.33
N SER A 79 -4.32 -8.46 0.10
CA SER A 79 -5.05 -7.23 -0.21
C SER A 79 -6.48 -7.21 0.32
N GLU A 80 -7.04 -8.37 0.68
CA GLU A 80 -8.39 -8.53 1.21
C GLU A 80 -8.43 -8.55 2.75
N GLU A 81 -7.25 -8.68 3.39
CA GLU A 81 -7.14 -8.69 4.84
C GLU A 81 -7.59 -7.36 5.46
N LEU A 82 -8.14 -7.41 6.67
CA LEU A 82 -8.73 -6.23 7.32
C LEU A 82 -7.73 -5.08 7.48
N PHE A 83 -6.47 -5.38 7.81
CA PHE A 83 -5.42 -4.35 7.91
C PHE A 83 -5.13 -3.70 6.55
N ALA A 84 -5.17 -4.48 5.46
CA ALA A 84 -4.97 -3.97 4.10
C ALA A 84 -6.14 -3.06 3.67
N LEU A 85 -7.38 -3.47 3.94
CA LEU A 85 -8.57 -2.65 3.67
C LEU A 85 -8.52 -1.31 4.44
N ARG A 86 -8.10 -1.34 5.71
CA ARG A 86 -7.90 -0.13 6.53
C ARG A 86 -6.79 0.76 5.98
N THR A 87 -5.65 0.18 5.61
CA THR A 87 -4.55 0.92 4.94
C THR A 87 -5.03 1.62 3.67
N LYS A 88 -5.79 0.92 2.81
CA LYS A 88 -6.35 1.50 1.59
C LYS A 88 -7.27 2.68 1.90
N ALA A 89 -8.16 2.53 2.89
CA ALA A 89 -9.07 3.58 3.30
C ALA A 89 -8.35 4.81 3.86
N THR A 90 -7.34 4.60 4.72
CA THR A 90 -6.50 5.67 5.28
C THR A 90 -5.74 6.41 4.18
N PHE A 91 -5.14 5.71 3.22
CA PHE A 91 -4.47 6.34 2.08
C PHE A 91 -5.46 7.12 1.21
N SER A 92 -6.60 6.55 0.84
CA SER A 92 -7.61 7.27 0.05
C SER A 92 -8.17 8.51 0.76
N ARG A 93 -8.12 8.54 2.10
CA ARG A 93 -8.59 9.68 2.88
C ARG A 93 -7.56 10.80 3.03
N TYR A 94 -6.29 10.46 3.20
CA TYR A 94 -5.24 11.42 3.59
C TYR A 94 -4.14 11.62 2.55
N CYS A 95 -4.18 10.89 1.44
CA CYS A 95 -3.27 11.05 0.32
C CYS A 95 -4.05 11.57 -0.90
N PRO A 96 -3.96 12.86 -1.24
CA PRO A 96 -4.69 13.45 -2.36
C PRO A 96 -4.40 12.75 -3.68
N GLY A 97 -5.44 12.31 -4.39
CA GLY A 97 -5.30 11.59 -5.66
C GLY A 97 -4.97 10.10 -5.52
N TYR A 98 -4.88 9.56 -4.29
CA TYR A 98 -4.70 8.13 -4.08
C TYR A 98 -6.02 7.38 -4.31
N PHE A 99 -6.10 6.68 -5.44
CA PHE A 99 -7.20 5.77 -5.73
C PHE A 99 -6.63 4.44 -6.22
N ARG A 100 -6.90 3.35 -5.49
CA ARG A 100 -6.73 2.02 -6.06
C ARG A 100 -7.92 1.75 -6.97
N VAL A 101 -7.71 1.88 -8.28
CA VAL A 101 -8.64 1.40 -9.29
C VAL A 101 -8.92 -0.07 -8.98
N GLN A 102 -10.17 -0.40 -8.64
CA GLN A 102 -10.63 -1.79 -8.76
C GLN A 102 -10.61 -2.09 -10.25
N VAL A 103 -9.54 -2.67 -10.75
CA VAL A 103 -9.62 -3.35 -12.05
C VAL A 103 -10.51 -4.55 -11.77
N SER A 104 -11.77 -4.42 -12.17
CA SER A 104 -12.79 -5.47 -12.13
C SER A 104 -12.40 -6.61 -13.06
#